data_AF-A0A1N5SL24-F1
#
_entry.id   AF-A0A1N5SL24-F1
#
_cell.length_a   1.000
_cell.length_b   1.000
_cell.length_c   1.000
_cell.angle_alpha   90.00
_cell.angle_beta   90.00
_cell.angle_gamma   90.00
#
_symmetry.space_group_name_H-M   'P 1'
#
loop_
_entity.id
_entity.type
_entity.pdbx_description
1 polymer ?
#
loop_
_entity_poly.entity_id
_entity_poly.type
_entity_poly.pdbx_seq_one_letter_code
_entity_poly.pdbx_strand_id
1 'polypeptide(L)'
;MSTIFSRLMKDVTGGYTPTKIVRFTLMAFAILDAAAHLYASPATYPLVTFWLEIEVSAFIIIAIVFLLGLKIWYIPSILFTLFNLVVYLISGIIPMPPISGAPLVGHVQFASYSFGRAFSLVAWIYIIIVGLVMLRYDNGSKLNDLLKDDEN
;
A
#
# COMPACT_ATOMS: atom_id res chain seq x y z
N MET A 1 24.21 -20.28 -21.67
CA MET A 1 22.84 -20.33 -21.11
C MET A 1 21.96 -19.42 -21.96
N SER A 2 20.86 -19.97 -22.49
CA SER A 2 20.33 -19.69 -23.83
C SER A 2 19.76 -18.27 -24.07
N THR A 3 20.11 -17.67 -25.21
CA THR A 3 19.50 -16.44 -25.78
C THR A 3 17.98 -16.55 -25.97
N ILE A 4 17.42 -17.76 -26.02
CA ILE A 4 15.97 -17.98 -26.08
C ILE A 4 15.35 -17.71 -24.71
N PHE A 5 16.00 -18.14 -23.62
CA PHE A 5 15.50 -17.92 -22.26
C PHE A 5 15.52 -16.43 -21.91
N SER A 6 16.58 -15.70 -22.28
CA SER A 6 16.62 -14.25 -22.05
C SER A 6 15.60 -13.48 -22.89
N ARG A 7 15.30 -13.94 -24.11
CA ARG A 7 14.28 -13.35 -24.98
C ARG A 7 12.87 -13.62 -24.46
N LEU A 8 12.59 -14.87 -24.08
CA LEU A 8 11.33 -15.27 -23.45
C LEU A 8 11.07 -14.48 -22.16
N MET A 9 12.08 -14.35 -21.29
CA MET A 9 11.96 -13.54 -20.08
C MET A 9 11.71 -12.07 -20.40
N LYS A 10 12.38 -11.52 -21.42
CA LYS A 10 12.15 -10.13 -21.86
C LYS A 10 10.74 -9.93 -22.42
N ASP A 11 10.20 -10.90 -23.15
CA ASP A 11 8.85 -10.85 -23.71
C ASP A 11 7.79 -10.96 -22.60
N VAL A 12 8.01 -11.85 -21.62
CA VAL A 12 7.10 -12.02 -20.47
C VAL A 12 7.13 -10.81 -19.53
N THR A 13 8.30 -10.22 -19.27
CA THR A 13 8.43 -9.08 -18.36
C THR A 13 8.34 -7.72 -19.06
N GLY A 14 8.12 -7.67 -20.37
CA GLY A 14 8.19 -6.43 -21.15
C GLY A 14 9.56 -5.74 -21.11
N GLY A 15 10.62 -6.47 -20.73
CA GLY A 15 11.97 -5.93 -20.53
C GLY A 15 12.16 -5.17 -19.22
N TYR A 16 11.22 -5.25 -18.28
CA TYR A 16 11.39 -4.68 -16.93
C TYR A 16 12.37 -5.52 -16.10
N THR A 17 13.15 -4.83 -15.26
CA THR A 17 14.00 -5.50 -14.27
C THR A 17 13.14 -6.07 -13.13
N PRO A 18 13.61 -7.11 -12.41
CA PRO A 18 12.88 -7.67 -11.27
C PRO A 18 12.43 -6.61 -10.25
N THR A 19 13.30 -5.65 -9.91
CA THR A 19 12.97 -4.54 -9.01
C THR A 19 11.80 -3.70 -9.52
N LYS A 20 11.73 -3.41 -10.83
CA LYS A 20 10.61 -2.65 -11.40
C LYS A 20 9.32 -3.44 -11.33
N ILE A 21 9.37 -4.76 -11.57
CA ILE A 21 8.20 -5.64 -11.42
C ILE A 21 7.71 -5.60 -9.96
N VAL A 22 8.61 -5.71 -8.98
CA VAL A 22 8.25 -5.63 -7.55
C VAL A 22 7.68 -4.25 -7.17
N ARG A 23 8.18 -3.16 -7.75
CA ARG A 23 7.56 -1.83 -7.57
C ARG A 23 6.14 -1.80 -8.13
N PHE A 24 5.92 -2.39 -9.31
CA PHE A 24 4.58 -2.48 -9.90
C PHE A 24 3.63 -3.32 -9.05
N THR A 25 4.09 -4.42 -8.45
CA THR A 25 3.24 -5.20 -7.55
C THR A 25 2.89 -4.42 -6.29
N LEU A 26 3.85 -3.72 -5.66
CA LEU A 26 3.59 -2.84 -4.52
C LEU A 26 2.59 -1.72 -4.87
N MET A 27 2.76 -1.08 -6.01
CA MET A 27 1.80 -0.10 -6.55
C MET A 27 0.42 -0.72 -6.75
N ALA A 28 0.35 -1.91 -7.37
CA ALA A 28 -0.92 -2.58 -7.61
C ALA A 28 -1.65 -2.91 -6.31
N PHE A 29 -0.95 -3.43 -5.29
CA PHE A 29 -1.56 -3.69 -3.98
C PHE A 29 -2.03 -2.41 -3.27
N ALA A 30 -1.27 -1.32 -3.38
CA ALA A 30 -1.68 -0.03 -2.81
C ALA A 30 -2.91 0.55 -3.53
N ILE A 31 -3.00 0.44 -4.85
CA ILE A 31 -4.19 0.87 -5.62
C ILE A 31 -5.38 -0.03 -5.33
N LEU A 32 -5.17 -1.35 -5.21
CA LEU A 32 -6.25 -2.29 -4.84
C LEU A 32 -6.84 -1.96 -3.48
N ASP A 33 -6.00 -1.58 -2.52
CA ASP A 33 -6.44 -1.10 -1.21
C ASP A 33 -7.29 0.18 -1.34
N ALA A 34 -6.80 1.19 -2.05
CA ALA A 34 -7.57 2.42 -2.30
C ALA A 34 -8.91 2.13 -3.01
N ALA A 35 -8.93 1.21 -3.98
CA ALA A 35 -10.12 0.84 -4.72
C ALA A 35 -11.14 0.06 -3.89
N ALA A 36 -10.71 -0.73 -2.90
CA ALA A 36 -11.58 -1.45 -1.98
C ALA A 36 -12.52 -0.52 -1.19
N HIS A 37 -12.15 0.76 -1.08
CA HIS A 37 -12.88 1.77 -0.32
C HIS A 37 -13.78 2.65 -1.20
N LEU A 38 -13.67 2.60 -2.54
CA LEU A 38 -14.48 3.41 -3.45
C LEU A 38 -15.97 3.02 -3.48
N TYR A 39 -16.32 1.83 -2.97
CA TYR A 39 -17.70 1.36 -2.87
C TYR A 39 -18.37 1.72 -1.53
N ALA A 40 -17.73 2.59 -0.73
CA ALA A 40 -18.27 3.06 0.52
C ALA A 40 -19.38 4.11 0.31
N SER A 41 -20.62 3.87 0.77
CA SER A 41 -21.69 4.87 0.99
C SER A 41 -21.48 5.74 2.26
N PRO A 42 -21.06 7.02 2.12
CA PRO A 42 -20.78 7.91 3.25
C PRO A 42 -21.95 8.10 4.22
N ALA A 43 -23.17 7.97 3.72
CA ALA A 43 -24.41 8.25 4.44
C ALA A 43 -24.70 7.26 5.57
N THR A 44 -24.14 6.05 5.52
CA THR A 44 -24.44 4.99 6.49
C THR A 44 -23.45 4.98 7.67
N TYR A 45 -22.20 5.45 7.47
CA TYR A 45 -21.14 5.38 8.48
C TYR A 45 -20.16 6.57 8.44
N PRO A 46 -20.60 7.80 8.78
CA PRO A 46 -19.84 9.04 8.54
C PRO A 46 -18.46 9.11 9.22
N LEU A 47 -18.30 8.56 10.43
CA LEU A 47 -17.00 8.52 11.12
C LEU A 47 -16.00 7.57 10.45
N VAL A 48 -16.51 6.47 9.89
CA VAL A 48 -15.71 5.50 9.14
C VAL A 48 -15.28 6.12 7.81
N THR A 49 -16.15 6.89 7.16
CA THR A 49 -15.86 7.58 5.90
C THR A 49 -14.70 8.57 6.00
N PHE A 50 -14.61 9.39 7.05
CA PHE A 50 -13.50 10.34 7.21
C PHE A 50 -12.14 9.63 7.30
N TRP A 51 -12.06 8.54 8.06
CA TRP A 51 -10.84 7.73 8.16
C TRP A 51 -10.49 7.09 6.81
N LEU A 52 -11.50 6.63 6.07
CA LEU A 52 -11.34 6.04 4.73
C LEU A 52 -10.79 7.03 3.71
N GLU A 53 -11.21 8.30 3.74
CA GLU A 53 -10.69 9.32 2.83
C GLU A 53 -9.18 9.56 3.01
N ILE A 54 -8.71 9.55 4.25
CA ILE A 54 -7.28 9.64 4.60
C ILE A 54 -6.55 8.39 4.09
N GLU A 55 -7.12 7.22 4.32
CA GLU A 55 -6.55 5.93 3.92
C GLU A 55 -6.38 5.85 2.39
N VAL A 56 -7.45 6.11 1.63
CA VAL A 56 -7.43 6.13 0.16
C VAL A 56 -6.37 7.10 -0.37
N SER A 57 -6.33 8.32 0.17
CA SER A 57 -5.36 9.33 -0.25
C SER A 57 -3.93 8.89 0.03
N ALA A 58 -3.68 8.32 1.21
CA ALA A 58 -2.36 7.84 1.59
C ALA A 58 -1.91 6.64 0.75
N PHE A 59 -2.78 5.68 0.44
CA PHE A 59 -2.41 4.53 -0.38
C PHE A 59 -2.17 4.89 -1.86
N ILE A 60 -2.84 5.93 -2.39
CA ILE A 60 -2.47 6.52 -3.68
C ILE A 60 -1.04 7.08 -3.64
N ILE A 61 -0.68 7.80 -2.57
CA ILE A 61 0.68 8.33 -2.40
C ILE A 61 1.70 7.19 -2.28
N ILE A 62 1.40 6.15 -1.49
CA ILE A 62 2.24 4.96 -1.33
C ILE A 62 2.46 4.27 -2.69
N ALA A 63 1.40 4.15 -3.50
CA ALA A 63 1.49 3.60 -4.85
C ALA A 63 2.48 4.39 -5.72
N ILE A 64 2.38 5.73 -5.69
CA ILE A 64 3.28 6.64 -6.42
C ILE A 64 4.72 6.49 -5.91
N VAL A 65 4.94 6.45 -4.59
CA VAL A 65 6.25 6.28 -3.97
C VAL A 65 6.95 5.03 -4.48
N PHE A 66 6.27 3.88 -4.44
CA PHE A 66 6.85 2.62 -4.90
C PHE A 66 7.03 2.60 -6.41
N LEU A 67 6.04 3.03 -7.20
CA LEU A 67 6.12 3.10 -8.66
C LEU A 67 7.33 3.93 -9.12
N LEU A 68 7.48 5.13 -8.58
CA LEU A 68 8.55 6.06 -8.93
C LEU A 68 9.89 5.68 -8.29
N GLY A 69 9.92 4.71 -7.37
CA GLY A 69 11.15 4.30 -6.72
C GLY A 69 11.71 5.33 -5.75
N LEU A 70 10.85 6.08 -5.06
CA LEU A 70 11.24 7.16 -4.15
C LEU A 70 11.73 6.59 -2.81
N LYS A 71 12.99 6.13 -2.76
CA LYS A 71 13.51 5.27 -1.69
C LYS A 71 13.40 5.88 -0.29
N ILE A 72 13.66 7.17 -0.15
CA ILE A 72 13.55 7.87 1.14
C ILE A 72 12.13 7.80 1.72
N TRP A 73 11.12 7.72 0.85
CA TRP A 73 9.71 7.65 1.21
C TRP A 73 9.19 6.22 1.43
N TYR A 74 10.03 5.19 1.24
CA TYR A 74 9.63 3.80 1.50
C TYR A 74 9.37 3.58 2.99
N ILE A 75 10.21 4.12 3.87
CA ILE A 75 10.05 3.97 5.33
C ILE A 75 8.72 4.61 5.79
N PRO A 76 8.41 5.88 5.48
CA PRO A 76 7.11 6.47 5.79
C PRO A 76 5.93 5.64 5.28
N SER A 77 6.02 5.13 4.05
CA SER A 77 4.97 4.30 3.44
C SER A 77 4.72 3.01 4.23
N ILE A 78 5.78 2.33 4.63
CA ILE A 78 5.71 1.10 5.42
C ILE A 78 5.16 1.39 6.82
N LEU A 79 5.61 2.46 7.47
CA LEU A 79 5.15 2.82 8.82
C LEU A 79 3.67 3.20 8.84
N PHE A 80 3.20 3.95 7.85
CA PHE A 80 1.77 4.25 7.73
C PHE A 80 0.92 2.99 7.49
N THR A 81 1.40 2.10 6.64
CA THR A 81 0.73 0.81 6.39
C THR A 81 0.68 -0.05 7.65
N LEU A 82 1.78 -0.12 8.40
CA LEU A 82 1.85 -0.81 9.69
C LEU A 82 0.91 -0.20 10.73
N PHE A 83 0.87 1.13 10.79
CA PHE A 83 -0.06 1.84 11.68
C PHE A 83 -1.52 1.48 11.39
N ASN A 84 -1.93 1.43 10.11
CA ASN A 84 -3.29 0.99 9.75
C ASN A 84 -3.57 -0.45 10.17
N LEU A 85 -2.62 -1.35 9.94
CA LEU A 85 -2.74 -2.74 10.39
C LEU A 85 -2.93 -2.84 11.91
N VAL A 86 -2.15 -2.07 12.69
CA VAL A 86 -2.24 -2.06 14.15
C VAL A 86 -3.58 -1.48 14.62
N VAL A 87 -3.98 -0.34 14.07
CA VAL A 87 -5.28 0.31 14.35
C VAL A 87 -6.42 -0.65 14.07
N TYR A 88 -6.37 -1.37 12.95
CA TYR A 88 -7.32 -2.42 12.62
C TYR A 88 -7.35 -3.50 13.71
N LEU A 89 -6.23 -4.15 14.01
CA LEU A 89 -6.20 -5.24 15.00
C LEU A 89 -6.68 -4.80 16.39
N ILE A 90 -6.26 -3.62 16.86
CA ILE A 90 -6.66 -3.11 18.18
C ILE A 90 -8.16 -2.79 18.22
N SER A 91 -8.72 -2.19 17.16
CA SER A 91 -10.16 -1.89 17.08
C SER A 91 -11.06 -3.14 17.08
N GLY A 92 -10.48 -4.33 16.87
CA GLY A 92 -11.16 -5.61 16.99
C GLY A 92 -11.33 -6.05 18.45
N ILE A 93 -10.49 -5.54 19.35
CA ILE A 93 -10.41 -6.00 20.75
C ILE A 93 -10.99 -4.94 21.70
N ILE A 94 -10.73 -3.66 21.45
CA ILE A 94 -11.21 -2.54 22.29
C ILE A 94 -11.95 -1.49 21.45
N PRO A 95 -12.90 -0.74 22.03
CA PRO A 95 -13.42 0.46 21.38
C PRO A 95 -12.28 1.44 21.12
N MET A 96 -12.27 2.06 19.95
CA MET A 96 -11.34 3.13 19.61
C MET A 96 -12.09 4.32 19.01
N PRO A 97 -12.80 5.14 19.79
CA PRO A 97 -13.39 6.37 19.27
C PRO A 97 -12.30 7.31 18.73
N PRO A 98 -12.50 7.98 17.57
CA PRO A 98 -13.70 8.00 16.74
C PRO A 98 -13.82 6.84 15.72
N ILE A 99 -12.83 5.94 15.64
CA ILE A 99 -12.68 4.88 14.63
C ILE A 99 -13.69 3.73 14.82
N SER A 100 -13.95 3.33 16.07
CA SER A 100 -14.95 2.31 16.42
C SER A 100 -15.58 2.59 17.78
N GLY A 101 -16.92 2.57 17.84
CA GLY A 101 -17.67 2.81 19.08
C GLY A 101 -17.69 1.61 20.04
N ALA A 102 -17.37 0.40 19.54
CA ALA A 102 -17.25 -0.83 20.32
C ALA A 102 -16.35 -1.83 19.57
N PRO A 103 -15.82 -2.87 20.24
CA PRO A 103 -14.99 -3.88 19.60
C PRO A 103 -15.73 -4.58 18.44
N LEU A 104 -14.99 -5.00 17.42
CA LEU A 104 -15.49 -5.71 16.22
C LEU A 104 -16.50 -4.95 15.35
N VAL A 105 -17.14 -3.87 15.81
CA VAL A 105 -18.14 -3.12 15.03
C VAL A 105 -17.55 -2.65 13.70
N GLY A 106 -16.35 -2.07 13.74
CA GLY A 106 -15.63 -1.70 12.53
C GLY A 106 -15.26 -2.92 11.68
N HIS A 107 -15.01 -4.10 12.25
CA HIS A 107 -14.67 -5.28 11.45
C HIS A 107 -15.88 -5.83 10.70
N VAL A 108 -17.02 -5.91 11.40
CA VAL A 108 -18.28 -6.40 10.87
C VAL A 108 -18.82 -5.46 9.79
N GLN A 109 -18.89 -4.16 10.08
CA GLN A 109 -19.35 -3.16 9.11
C GLN A 109 -18.55 -3.27 7.81
N PHE A 110 -17.23 -3.39 7.90
CA PHE A 110 -16.41 -3.51 6.70
C PHE A 110 -16.53 -4.85 5.97
N ALA A 111 -16.69 -5.98 6.69
CA ALA A 111 -16.94 -7.27 6.06
C ALA A 111 -18.25 -7.26 5.24
N SER A 112 -19.26 -6.50 5.70
CA SER A 112 -20.53 -6.34 4.99
C SER A 112 -20.51 -5.30 3.86
N TYR A 113 -19.53 -4.40 3.85
CA TYR A 113 -19.57 -3.15 3.09
C TYR A 113 -18.49 -3.02 2.03
N SER A 114 -17.39 -3.75 2.16
CA SER A 114 -16.29 -3.74 1.19
C SER A 114 -16.00 -5.17 0.74
N PHE A 115 -15.94 -5.38 -0.58
CA PHE A 115 -15.36 -6.60 -1.18
C PHE A 115 -13.88 -6.77 -0.80
N GLY A 116 -13.27 -5.75 -0.18
CA GLY A 116 -11.85 -5.57 -0.16
C GLY A 116 -11.20 -5.29 1.19
N ARG A 117 -11.85 -5.27 2.37
CA ARG A 117 -11.07 -5.09 3.62
C ARG A 117 -10.20 -6.30 3.99
N ALA A 118 -10.62 -7.51 3.60
CA ALA A 118 -9.75 -8.68 3.66
C ALA A 118 -8.60 -8.57 2.63
N PHE A 119 -8.87 -7.99 1.45
CA PHE A 119 -7.83 -7.66 0.48
C PHE A 119 -6.91 -6.52 0.96
N SER A 120 -7.42 -5.55 1.72
CA SER A 120 -6.67 -4.48 2.38
C SER A 120 -5.71 -5.07 3.38
N LEU A 121 -6.17 -6.00 4.22
CA LEU A 121 -5.28 -6.70 5.15
C LEU A 121 -4.14 -7.43 4.41
N VAL A 122 -4.47 -8.15 3.33
CA VAL A 122 -3.46 -8.83 2.49
C VAL A 122 -2.52 -7.81 1.83
N ALA A 123 -3.06 -6.69 1.32
CA ALA A 123 -2.31 -5.63 0.69
C ALA A 123 -1.36 -4.96 1.69
N TRP A 124 -1.82 -4.64 2.89
CA TRP A 124 -1.01 -4.05 3.95
C TRP A 124 0.13 -4.97 4.36
N ILE A 125 -0.16 -6.25 4.61
CA ILE A 125 0.86 -7.24 4.96
C ILE A 125 1.89 -7.37 3.82
N TYR A 126 1.42 -7.42 2.57
CA TYR A 126 2.29 -7.48 1.40
C TYR A 126 3.19 -6.25 1.30
N ILE A 127 2.61 -5.04 1.40
CA ILE A 127 3.35 -3.77 1.33
C ILE A 127 4.37 -3.67 2.47
N ILE A 128 4.03 -4.09 3.69
CA ILE A 128 4.95 -4.09 4.81
C ILE A 128 6.12 -5.06 4.54
N ILE A 129 5.84 -6.32 4.24
CA ILE A 129 6.89 -7.34 4.07
C ILE A 129 7.77 -7.01 2.86
N VAL A 130 7.15 -6.79 1.70
CA VAL A 130 7.89 -6.57 0.45
C VAL A 130 8.52 -5.18 0.43
N GLY A 131 7.87 -4.17 1.01
CA GLY A 131 8.45 -2.85 1.22
C GLY A 131 9.71 -2.90 2.09
N LEU A 132 9.68 -3.64 3.20
CA LEU A 132 10.86 -3.84 4.06
C LEU A 132 12.00 -4.54 3.31
N VAL A 133 11.69 -5.54 2.48
CA VAL A 133 12.68 -6.17 1.60
C VAL A 133 13.26 -5.15 0.62
N MET A 134 12.40 -4.33 0.00
CA MET A 134 12.81 -3.32 -0.97
C MET A 134 13.73 -2.24 -0.40
N LEU A 135 13.66 -1.91 0.90
CA LEU A 135 14.62 -0.99 1.53
C LEU A 135 16.08 -1.42 1.32
N ARG A 136 16.33 -2.74 1.31
CA ARG A 136 17.66 -3.32 1.14
C ARG A 136 18.04 -3.52 -0.32
N TYR A 137 17.10 -3.96 -1.16
CA TYR A 137 17.39 -4.40 -2.53
C TYR A 137 17.17 -3.35 -3.60
N ASP A 138 16.39 -2.32 -3.31
CA ASP A 138 16.15 -1.24 -4.24
C ASP A 138 17.07 -0.05 -3.94
N ASN A 139 17.80 0.42 -4.94
CA ASN A 139 18.64 1.62 -4.83
C ASN A 139 17.86 2.92 -5.08
N GLY A 140 16.58 2.83 -5.40
CA GLY A 140 15.75 3.96 -5.81
C GLY A 140 15.85 4.23 -7.32
N SER A 141 15.02 5.13 -7.82
CA SER A 141 15.15 5.63 -9.19
C SER A 141 16.11 6.83 -9.26
N LYS A 142 16.51 7.20 -10.48
CA LYS A 142 17.28 8.42 -10.75
C LYS A 142 16.56 9.71 -10.34
N LEU A 143 15.24 9.66 -10.14
CA LEU A 143 14.47 10.79 -9.61
C LEU A 143 14.92 11.17 -8.19
N ASN A 144 15.41 10.21 -7.40
CA ASN A 144 15.95 10.52 -6.08
C ASN A 144 17.23 11.33 -6.17
N ASP A 145 18.02 11.16 -7.24
CA ASP A 145 19.26 11.92 -7.43
C ASP A 145 18.98 13.38 -7.78
N LEU A 146 17.82 13.69 -8.38
CA LEU A 146 17.35 15.06 -8.61
C LEU A 146 16.89 15.77 -7.33
N LEU A 147 16.74 15.03 -6.23
CA LEU A 147 16.27 15.51 -4.93
C LEU A 147 17.35 15.40 -3.85
N LYS A 148 18.53 14.86 -4.19
CA LYS A 148 19.71 14.91 -3.32
C LYS A 148 20.26 16.32 -3.40
N ASP A 149 20.74 16.82 -2.25
CA ASP A 149 21.22 18.18 -2.06
C ASP A 149 21.89 18.76 -3.31
N ASP A 150 21.41 19.93 -3.73
CA ASP A 150 22.26 20.86 -4.47
C ASP A 150 23.37 21.26 -3.48
N GLU A 151 24.63 20.93 -3.77
CA GLU A 151 25.77 21.46 -3.03
C GLU A 151 25.78 23.00 -3.19
N ASN A 152 25.05 23.70 -2.32
CA ASN A 152 25.13 25.15 -2.09
C ASN A 152 25.59 25.41 -0.66
#